data_AF-A0A5K1HKF7-F1
#
_entry.id   AF-A0A5K1HKF7-F1
#
_cell.length_a   1.000
_cell.length_b   1.000
_cell.length_c   1.000
_cell.angle_alpha   90.00
_cell.angle_beta   90.00
_cell.angle_gamma   90.00
#
_symmetry.space_group_name_H-M   'P 1'
#
loop_
_entity.id
_entity.type
_entity.pdbx_description
1 polymer ?
#
loop_
_entity_poly.entity_id
_entity_poly.type
_entity_poly.pdbx_seq_one_letter_code
_entity_poly.pdbx_strand_id
1 'polypeptide(L)'
;GRSLLFVSEHEKPFVEELNKKGISLHKISQNPQRYLRIQSSLQSICSEHQDVKYLAQRAIISYIRFVYKAHNKAIFNVKKINLELFAKSYGLLTAPHIMNKAAENDSEDEAEDEEAEQKPKLSKIEQLRLKQKMKKIEKKQGKITTN
;
A
#
# COMPACT_ATOMS: atom_id res chain seq x y z
N GLY A 1 3.90 -6.77 31.88
CA GLY A 1 3.30 -7.24 30.62
C GLY A 1 4.23 -8.23 29.94
N ARG A 2 3.75 -9.01 28.97
CA ARG A 2 4.57 -9.85 28.07
C ARG A 2 4.38 -9.34 26.65
N SER A 3 5.45 -9.32 25.86
CA SER A 3 5.42 -8.89 24.45
C SER A 3 5.68 -10.08 23.54
N LEU A 4 5.07 -10.08 22.35
CA LEU A 4 5.25 -11.12 21.34
C LEU A 4 5.74 -10.48 20.04
N LEU A 5 6.78 -11.08 19.45
CA LEU A 5 7.33 -10.65 18.17
C LEU A 5 7.11 -11.76 17.13
N PHE A 6 6.55 -11.40 15.99
CA PHE A 6 6.47 -12.27 14.82
C PHE A 6 7.57 -11.89 13.84
N VAL A 7 8.29 -12.88 13.34
CA VAL A 7 9.44 -12.69 12.47
C VAL A 7 9.30 -13.61 11.28
N SER A 8 9.46 -13.08 10.07
CA SER A 8 9.51 -13.90 8.85
C SER A 8 10.85 -14.62 8.72
N GLU A 9 10.93 -15.67 7.91
CA GLU A 9 12.16 -16.43 7.75
C GLU A 9 13.35 -15.60 7.27
N HIS A 10 13.08 -14.58 6.45
CA HIS A 10 14.11 -13.66 5.93
C HIS A 10 14.60 -12.65 6.98
N GLU A 11 13.82 -12.42 8.04
CA GLU A 11 14.10 -11.43 9.08
C GLU A 11 14.80 -12.04 10.31
N LYS A 12 15.15 -13.34 10.27
CA LYS A 12 15.91 -14.01 11.35
C LYS A 12 17.16 -13.24 11.82
N PRO A 13 17.96 -12.56 10.96
CA PRO A 13 19.11 -11.78 11.42
C PRO A 13 18.74 -10.64 12.39
N PHE A 14 17.48 -10.19 12.37
CA PHE A 14 16.96 -9.22 13.34
C PHE A 14 17.03 -9.74 14.78
N VAL A 15 16.74 -11.03 14.98
CA VAL A 15 16.81 -11.68 16.30
C VAL A 15 18.26 -11.69 16.82
N GLU A 16 19.23 -11.91 15.92
CA GLU A 16 20.65 -11.88 16.27
C GLU A 16 21.12 -10.47 16.66
N GLU A 17 20.68 -9.44 15.94
CA GLU A 17 20.96 -8.05 16.31
C GLU A 17 20.37 -7.66 17.66
N LEU A 18 19.15 -8.14 17.97
CA LEU A 18 18.53 -7.92 19.28
C LEU A 18 19.31 -8.60 20.40
N ASN A 19 19.75 -9.84 20.19
CA ASN A 19 20.59 -10.55 21.16
C ASN A 19 21.92 -9.82 21.40
N LYS A 20 22.56 -9.27 20.35
CA LYS A 20 23.80 -8.47 20.48
C LYS A 20 23.59 -7.19 21.29
N LYS A 21 22.39 -6.60 21.23
CA LYS A 21 22.01 -5.44 22.04
C LYS A 21 21.55 -5.80 23.47
N GLY A 22 21.66 -7.07 23.86
CA GLY A 22 21.34 -7.54 25.21
C GLY A 22 19.86 -7.89 25.42
N ILE A 23 19.05 -7.99 24.36
CA ILE A 23 17.64 -8.39 24.46
C ILE A 23 17.55 -9.89 24.15
N SER A 24 17.39 -10.72 25.19
CA SER A 24 17.21 -12.16 25.04
C SER A 24 15.77 -12.51 24.65
N LEU A 25 15.60 -13.14 23.49
CA LEU A 25 14.30 -13.58 22.99
C LEU A 25 14.12 -15.09 23.16
N HIS A 26 13.01 -15.50 23.76
CA HIS A 26 12.63 -16.91 23.86
C HIS A 26 11.75 -17.31 22.67
N LYS A 27 12.16 -18.35 21.93
CA LYS A 27 11.36 -18.90 20.84
C LYS A 27 10.17 -19.66 21.38
N ILE A 28 8.97 -19.28 20.95
CA ILE A 28 7.72 -19.96 21.30
C ILE A 28 7.34 -20.89 20.14
N SER A 29 7.02 -22.15 20.44
CA SER A 29 6.49 -23.11 19.46
C SER A 29 4.96 -23.06 19.46
N GLN A 30 4.36 -23.16 18.27
CA GLN A 30 2.90 -23.15 18.11
C GLN A 30 2.34 -24.53 18.49
N ASN A 31 1.21 -24.55 19.21
CA ASN A 31 0.49 -25.79 19.49
C ASN A 31 -0.41 -26.15 18.28
N PRO A 32 -0.16 -27.26 17.57
CA PRO A 32 -0.91 -27.61 16.36
C PRO A 32 -2.40 -27.89 16.64
N GLN A 33 -2.76 -28.33 17.85
CA GLN A 33 -4.15 -28.62 18.22
C GLN A 33 -5.04 -27.36 18.27
N ARG A 34 -4.43 -26.17 18.36
CA ARG A 34 -5.13 -24.88 18.41
C ARG A 34 -4.96 -24.06 17.13
N TYR A 35 -4.44 -24.67 16.07
CA TYR A 35 -4.22 -24.00 14.79
C TYR A 35 -5.54 -23.76 14.07
N LEU A 36 -5.83 -22.50 13.72
CA LEU A 36 -7.01 -22.10 12.98
C LEU A 36 -6.61 -21.37 11.71
N ARG A 37 -7.20 -21.75 10.58
CA ARG A 37 -6.99 -21.09 9.29
C ARG A 37 -8.01 -19.96 9.13
N ILE A 38 -7.55 -18.72 9.26
CA ILE A 38 -8.40 -17.51 9.17
C ILE A 38 -8.51 -16.91 7.76
N GLN A 39 -7.75 -17.44 6.81
CA GLN A 39 -7.61 -16.86 5.47
C GLN A 39 -8.96 -16.79 4.72
N SER A 40 -9.78 -17.83 4.78
CA SER A 40 -11.11 -17.85 4.15
C SER A 40 -12.05 -16.82 4.76
N SER A 41 -12.05 -16.70 6.09
CA SER A 41 -12.87 -15.71 6.78
C SER A 41 -12.47 -14.28 6.41
N LEU A 42 -11.16 -13.98 6.31
CA LEU A 42 -10.67 -12.68 5.86
C LEU A 42 -11.08 -12.38 4.41
N GLN A 43 -11.01 -13.37 3.52
CA GLN A 43 -11.46 -13.22 2.13
C GLN A 43 -12.95 -12.90 2.04
N SER A 44 -13.79 -13.55 2.85
CA SER A 44 -15.22 -13.23 2.93
C SER A 44 -15.45 -11.80 3.39
N ILE A 45 -14.79 -11.37 4.48
CA ILE A 45 -14.91 -10.00 5.01
C ILE A 45 -14.49 -8.95 3.97
N CYS A 46 -13.37 -9.17 3.27
CA CYS A 46 -12.92 -8.24 2.22
C CYS A 46 -13.82 -8.22 0.98
N SER A 47 -14.60 -9.28 0.74
CA SER A 47 -15.54 -9.35 -0.38
C SER A 47 -16.87 -8.69 -0.04
N GLU A 48 -17.29 -8.78 1.22
CA GLU A 48 -18.53 -8.18 1.74
C GLU A 48 -18.37 -6.67 1.95
N HIS A 49 -17.24 -6.22 2.49
CA HIS A 49 -17.00 -4.82 2.82
C HIS A 49 -15.89 -4.20 1.96
N GLN A 50 -16.29 -3.31 1.05
CA GLN A 50 -15.37 -2.61 0.16
C GLN A 50 -14.39 -1.69 0.90
N ASP A 51 -14.79 -1.12 2.04
CA ASP A 51 -13.92 -0.25 2.85
C ASP A 51 -12.74 -1.04 3.45
N VAL A 52 -13.03 -2.24 3.98
CA VAL A 52 -12.00 -3.14 4.55
C VAL A 52 -11.01 -3.57 3.46
N LYS A 53 -11.50 -3.84 2.25
CA LYS A 53 -10.65 -4.14 1.10
C LYS A 53 -9.71 -2.98 0.77
N TYR A 54 -10.20 -1.74 0.78
CA TYR A 54 -9.38 -0.56 0.53
C TYR A 54 -8.32 -0.36 1.63
N LEU A 55 -8.70 -0.53 2.90
CA LEU A 55 -7.78 -0.48 4.03
C LEU A 55 -6.68 -1.55 3.94
N ALA A 56 -7.03 -2.78 3.57
CA ALA A 56 -6.06 -3.86 3.38
C ALA A 56 -5.04 -3.52 2.28
N GLN A 57 -5.49 -2.93 1.16
CA GLN A 57 -4.59 -2.47 0.10
C GLN A 57 -3.64 -1.36 0.59
N ARG A 58 -4.16 -0.36 1.31
CA ARG A 58 -3.34 0.72 1.90
C ARG A 58 -2.33 0.18 2.90
N ALA A 59 -2.74 -0.77 3.75
CA ALA A 59 -1.86 -1.38 4.75
C ALA A 59 -0.67 -2.09 4.10
N ILE A 60 -0.90 -2.85 3.03
CA ILE A 60 0.16 -3.52 2.27
C ILE A 60 1.13 -2.50 1.67
N ILE A 61 0.61 -1.44 1.04
CA ILE A 61 1.43 -0.39 0.44
C ILE A 61 2.28 0.30 1.51
N SER A 62 1.69 0.64 2.65
CA SER A 62 2.38 1.28 3.78
C SER A 62 3.51 0.41 4.33
N TYR A 63 3.25 -0.89 4.54
CA TYR A 63 4.29 -1.82 4.98
C TYR A 63 5.46 -1.88 4.00
N ILE A 64 5.18 -1.97 2.69
CA ILE A 64 6.23 -2.07 1.68
C ILE A 64 7.03 -0.77 1.58
N ARG A 65 6.38 0.39 1.69
CA ARG A 65 7.06 1.68 1.80
C ARG A 65 7.98 1.72 3.01
N PHE A 66 7.53 1.22 4.16
CA PHE A 66 8.38 1.10 5.34
C PHE A 66 9.60 0.20 5.09
N VAL A 67 9.43 -1.01 4.54
CA VAL A 67 10.56 -1.90 4.19
C VAL A 67 11.50 -1.22 3.18
N TYR A 68 10.96 -0.45 2.25
CA TYR A 68 11.73 0.35 1.31
C TYR A 68 12.49 1.51 1.97
N LYS A 69 11.97 2.14 3.03
CA LYS A 69 12.65 3.21 3.78
C LYS A 69 13.61 2.70 4.85
N ALA A 70 13.41 1.48 5.35
CA ALA A 70 14.17 0.92 6.47
C ALA A 70 15.69 0.87 6.17
N HIS A 71 16.51 1.38 7.10
CA HIS A 71 17.96 1.54 6.89
C HIS A 71 18.70 0.21 6.68
N ASN A 72 18.35 -0.84 7.44
CA ASN A 72 19.03 -2.13 7.36
C ASN A 72 18.49 -2.99 6.21
N LYS A 73 19.08 -2.86 5.02
CA LYS A 73 18.69 -3.60 3.82
C LYS A 73 19.08 -5.09 3.82
N ALA A 74 19.95 -5.52 4.74
CA ALA A 74 20.27 -6.93 4.88
C ALA A 74 19.07 -7.71 5.43
N ILE A 75 18.35 -7.10 6.38
CA ILE A 75 17.14 -7.62 7.01
C ILE A 75 15.91 -7.26 6.19
N PHE A 76 15.73 -5.96 5.90
CA PHE A 76 14.53 -5.43 5.25
C PHE A 76 14.76 -5.28 3.74
N ASN A 77 14.43 -6.33 2.99
CA ASN A 77 14.59 -6.36 1.55
C ASN A 77 13.25 -6.62 0.83
N VAL A 78 12.78 -5.62 0.10
CA VAL A 78 11.52 -5.66 -0.66
C VAL A 78 11.51 -6.80 -1.69
N LYS A 79 12.65 -7.10 -2.33
CA LYS A 79 12.74 -8.14 -3.36
C LYS A 79 12.54 -9.55 -2.81
N LYS A 80 12.79 -9.77 -1.52
CA LYS A 80 12.60 -11.07 -0.87
C LYS A 80 11.14 -11.32 -0.48
N ILE A 81 10.30 -10.29 -0.47
CA ILE A 81 8.90 -10.39 -0.05
C ILE A 81 8.05 -10.84 -1.24
N ASN A 82 7.37 -11.98 -1.09
CA ASN A 82 6.38 -12.42 -2.07
C ASN A 82 5.08 -11.63 -1.89
N LEU A 83 4.86 -10.65 -2.76
CA LEU A 83 3.69 -9.77 -2.74
C LEU A 83 2.36 -10.52 -2.89
N GLU A 84 2.33 -11.62 -3.64
CA GLU A 84 1.10 -12.38 -3.85
C GLU A 84 0.69 -13.15 -2.60
N LEU A 85 1.65 -13.81 -1.93
CA LEU A 85 1.40 -14.48 -0.66
C LEU A 85 1.04 -13.49 0.44
N PHE A 86 1.68 -12.33 0.44
CA PHE A 86 1.39 -11.26 1.39
C PHE A 86 -0.02 -10.68 1.20
N ALA A 87 -0.45 -10.45 -0.05
CA ALA A 87 -1.82 -10.05 -0.33
C ALA A 87 -2.84 -11.10 0.12
N LYS A 88 -2.54 -12.38 -0.11
CA LYS A 88 -3.38 -13.51 0.34
C LYS A 88 -3.52 -13.57 1.86
N SER A 89 -2.49 -13.22 2.64
CA SER A 89 -2.60 -13.18 4.11
C SER A 89 -3.50 -12.04 4.61
N TYR A 90 -3.67 -10.98 3.82
CA TYR A 90 -4.65 -9.90 4.09
C TYR A 90 -6.06 -10.20 3.56
N GLY A 91 -6.29 -11.37 2.96
CA GLY A 91 -7.60 -11.73 2.40
C GLY A 91 -7.87 -11.17 1.00
N LEU A 92 -6.88 -10.59 0.33
CA LEU A 92 -7.02 -10.09 -1.04
C LEU A 92 -6.79 -11.21 -2.06
N LEU A 93 -7.61 -11.25 -3.11
CA LEU A 93 -7.45 -12.20 -4.22
C LEU A 93 -6.26 -11.85 -5.12
N THR A 94 -5.99 -10.55 -5.29
CA THR A 94 -4.94 -10.03 -6.16
C THR A 94 -4.04 -9.07 -5.40
N ALA A 95 -2.74 -9.12 -5.64
CA ALA A 95 -1.81 -8.16 -5.07
C ALA A 95 -2.09 -6.74 -5.60
N PRO A 96 -2.06 -5.70 -4.76
CA PRO A 96 -2.18 -4.32 -5.22
C PRO A 96 -0.98 -3.94 -6.08
N HIS A 97 -1.22 -3.14 -7.12
CA HIS A 97 -0.15 -2.60 -7.94
C HIS A 97 0.53 -1.44 -7.20
N ILE A 98 1.80 -1.63 -6.85
CA ILE A 98 2.59 -0.64 -6.12
C ILE A 98 3.31 0.21 -7.15
N MET A 99 2.81 1.42 -7.39
CA MET A 99 3.51 2.39 -8.23
C MET A 99 4.62 3.04 -7.40
N ASN A 100 5.87 2.68 -7.66
CA ASN A 100 7.03 3.31 -7.05
C ASN A 100 7.17 4.74 -7.59
N LYS A 101 6.50 5.72 -6.97
CA LYS A 101 6.69 7.14 -7.26
C LYS A 101 7.95 7.75 -6.60
N ALA A 102 8.69 6.97 -5.82
CA ALA A 102 9.87 7.40 -5.08
C ALA A 102 11.14 7.56 -5.93
N ALA A 103 11.02 7.80 -7.24
CA ALA A 103 12.14 8.19 -8.09
C ALA A 103 12.25 9.72 -8.26
N GLU A 104 11.28 10.51 -7.78
CA GLU A 104 11.28 11.97 -8.06
C GLU A 104 11.12 12.90 -6.84
N ASN A 105 10.62 12.50 -5.68
CA ASN A 105 10.44 13.44 -4.55
C ASN A 105 10.82 12.82 -3.19
N ASP A 106 12.03 13.12 -2.72
CA ASP A 106 12.54 12.73 -1.39
C ASP A 106 12.25 13.79 -0.29
N SER A 107 11.30 14.71 -0.48
CA SER A 107 11.16 15.89 0.42
C SER A 107 9.82 16.18 1.10
N GLU A 108 8.73 15.42 0.94
CA GLU A 108 7.40 15.91 1.41
C GLU A 108 6.42 14.88 2.04
N ASP A 109 6.87 13.78 2.64
CA ASP A 109 5.95 12.74 3.16
C ASP A 109 5.60 12.84 4.67
N GLU A 110 5.53 14.04 5.25
CA GLU A 110 4.91 14.26 6.59
C GLU A 110 3.54 14.95 6.54
N ALA A 111 2.95 15.19 5.36
CA ALA A 111 1.75 16.03 5.22
C ALA A 111 0.61 15.49 4.34
N GLU A 112 0.43 14.17 4.17
CA GLU A 112 -0.64 13.63 3.30
C GLU A 112 -1.70 12.74 4.00
N ASP A 113 -1.75 12.69 5.34
CA ASP A 113 -2.83 11.96 6.04
C ASP A 113 -4.12 12.81 6.28
N GLU A 114 -4.18 14.08 5.86
CA GLU A 114 -5.39 14.92 5.95
C GLU A 114 -6.09 15.29 4.61
N GLU A 115 -5.53 15.00 3.43
CA GLU A 115 -6.18 15.34 2.14
C GLU A 115 -7.01 14.19 1.51
N ALA A 116 -7.63 13.34 2.34
CA ALA A 116 -8.62 12.37 1.87
C ALA A 116 -10.06 12.92 1.83
N GLU A 117 -10.25 14.23 2.01
CA GLU A 117 -11.52 14.91 1.69
C GLU A 117 -11.45 15.64 0.34
N GLN A 118 -12.17 15.06 -0.63
CA GLN A 118 -12.76 15.71 -1.81
C GLN A 118 -11.82 16.41 -2.82
N LYS A 119 -11.38 15.65 -3.82
CA LYS A 119 -11.38 16.16 -5.21
C LYS A 119 -12.14 15.18 -6.10
N PRO A 120 -13.36 15.52 -6.58
CA PRO A 120 -14.01 14.69 -7.58
C PRO A 120 -13.16 14.72 -8.84
N LYS A 121 -12.60 13.58 -9.24
CA LYS A 121 -12.02 13.42 -10.58
C LYS A 121 -13.14 13.70 -11.58
N LEU A 122 -13.09 14.87 -12.23
CA LEU A 122 -14.12 15.29 -13.17
C LEU A 122 -14.34 14.18 -14.20
N SER A 123 -15.59 13.72 -14.30
CA SER A 123 -16.00 12.62 -15.18
C SER A 123 -15.45 12.83 -16.59
N LYS A 124 -14.97 11.77 -17.24
CA LYS A 124 -14.46 11.77 -18.64
C LYS A 124 -15.41 12.51 -19.60
N ILE A 125 -16.71 12.45 -19.32
CA ILE A 125 -17.79 13.11 -20.09
C ILE A 125 -17.71 14.64 -19.99
N GLU A 126 -17.36 15.15 -18.82
CA GLU A 126 -17.33 16.59 -18.53
C GLU A 126 -16.07 17.24 -19.13
N GLN A 127 -14.93 16.54 -19.09
CA GLN A 127 -13.71 16.92 -19.81
C GLN A 127 -13.95 16.98 -21.33
N LEU A 128 -14.71 16.02 -21.89
CA LEU A 128 -15.10 16.02 -23.30
C LEU A 128 -15.99 17.22 -23.66
N ARG A 129 -16.95 17.58 -22.80
CA ARG A 129 -17.83 18.73 -23.00
C ARG A 129 -17.07 20.06 -22.96
N LEU A 130 -16.12 20.22 -22.04
CA LEU A 130 -15.24 21.40 -21.97
C LEU A 130 -14.37 21.52 -23.23
N LYS A 131 -13.76 20.40 -23.68
CA LYS A 131 -12.95 20.38 -24.91
C LYS A 131 -13.76 20.77 -26.15
N GLN A 132 -15.02 20.34 -26.24
CA GLN A 132 -15.92 20.72 -27.34
C GLN A 132 -16.33 22.20 -27.28
N LYS A 133 -16.57 22.76 -26.08
CA LYS A 133 -16.86 24.18 -25.90
C LYS A 133 -15.69 25.06 -26.30
N MET A 134 -14.47 24.74 -25.87
CA MET A 134 -13.27 25.50 -26.25
C MET A 134 -13.04 25.51 -27.76
N LYS A 135 -13.19 24.35 -28.42
CA LYS A 135 -13.05 24.23 -29.87
C LYS A 135 -14.11 25.04 -30.66
N LYS A 136 -15.28 25.30 -30.07
CA LYS A 136 -16.30 26.20 -30.66
C LYS A 136 -15.96 27.68 -30.47
N ILE A 137 -15.31 28.04 -29.35
CA ILE A 137 -14.88 29.41 -29.06
C ILE A 137 -13.71 29.79 -29.98
N GLU A 138 -12.73 28.92 -30.16
CA GLU A 138 -11.60 29.13 -31.10
C GLU A 138 -12.10 29.35 -32.54
N LYS A 139 -13.08 28.56 -32.99
CA LYS A 139 -13.71 28.73 -34.32
C LYS A 139 -14.49 30.03 -34.47
N LYS A 140 -15.03 30.60 -33.38
CA LYS A 140 -15.69 31.91 -33.40
C LYS A 140 -14.68 33.05 -33.40
N GLN A 141 -13.59 32.95 -32.65
CA GLN A 141 -12.53 33.96 -32.60
C GLN A 141 -11.77 34.05 -33.92
N GLY A 142 -11.45 32.92 -34.57
CA GLY A 142 -10.80 32.90 -35.88
C GLY A 142 -11.62 33.49 -37.04
N LYS A 143 -12.95 33.66 -36.87
CA LYS A 143 -13.81 34.35 -37.84
C LYS A 143 -13.89 35.87 -37.64
N ILE A 144 -13.43 36.39 -36.50
CA ILE A 144 -13.49 37.83 -36.19
C ILE A 144 -12.19 38.54 -36.62
N THR A 145 -11.08 37.81 -36.81
CA THR A 145 -9.77 38.38 -37.18
C THR A 145 -9.50 38.40 -38.69
N THR A 146 -10.47 38.06 -39.53
CA THR A 146 -10.40 38.22 -41.00
C THR A 146 -11.57 39.08 -41.46
N ASN A 147 -11.42 40.39 -41.30
CA ASN A 147 -12.12 41.45 -42.03
C ASN A 147 -11.34 42.75 -41.87
#